data_AF-A0A937BEG7-F1
#
_entry.id   AF-A0A937BEG7-F1
#
_cell.length_a   1.000
_cell.length_b   1.000
_cell.length_c   1.000
_cell.angle_alpha   90.00
_cell.angle_beta   90.00
_cell.angle_gamma   90.00
#
_symmetry.space_group_name_H-M   'P 1'
#
loop_
_entity.id
_entity.type
_entity.pdbx_description
1 polymer ?
#
loop_
_entity_poly.entity_id
_entity_poly.type
_entity_poly.pdbx_seq_one_letter_code
_entity_poly.pdbx_strand_id
1 'polypeptide(L)'
;MTDTAFVFVLEAAIADAAGPYEVCGTDPVTLNATTNGTGEWTGGAGIFADNADPGTTYTPAASELGTTVTLTWNTFDPDGAGPSLGLRPADLTISIPATAIAEARTVCAATVPRISV
;
A
#
# COMPACT_ATOMS: atom_id res chain seq x y z
N MET A 1 -33.58 6.87 34.37
CA MET A 1 -32.24 6.52 33.89
C MET A 1 -32.19 6.82 32.41
N THR A 2 -31.50 7.87 32.02
CA THR A 2 -31.17 8.10 30.61
C THR A 2 -29.90 7.31 30.33
N ASP A 3 -30.01 6.27 29.53
CA ASP A 3 -28.86 5.60 28.98
C ASP A 3 -28.17 6.57 28.01
N THR A 4 -26.88 6.81 28.22
CA THR A 4 -26.10 7.72 27.38
C THR A 4 -25.12 6.85 26.61
N ALA A 5 -25.43 6.59 25.35
CA ALA A 5 -24.53 5.90 24.43
C ALA A 5 -23.64 6.93 23.72
N PHE A 6 -22.34 6.65 23.68
CA PHE A 6 -21.38 7.42 22.89
C PHE A 6 -21.16 6.72 21.55
N VAL A 7 -21.28 7.47 20.46
CA VAL A 7 -20.95 7.01 19.10
C VAL A 7 -19.70 7.76 18.66
N PHE A 8 -18.66 7.03 18.29
CA PHE A 8 -17.44 7.59 17.72
C PHE A 8 -17.47 7.36 16.22
N VAL A 9 -17.48 8.44 15.43
CA VAL A 9 -17.29 8.39 13.99
C VAL A 9 -15.79 8.57 13.73
N LEU A 10 -15.16 7.56 13.13
CA LEU A 10 -13.75 7.62 12.72
C LEU A 10 -13.67 8.05 11.24
N GLU A 11 -12.55 8.64 10.86
CA GLU A 11 -12.30 9.03 9.46
C GLU A 11 -12.09 7.77 8.61
N ALA A 12 -12.56 7.80 7.36
CA ALA A 12 -12.40 6.70 6.42
C ALA A 12 -10.91 6.40 6.18
N ALA A 13 -10.56 5.12 6.01
CA ALA A 13 -9.19 4.72 5.68
C ALA A 13 -8.73 5.31 4.33
N ILE A 14 -7.52 5.85 4.30
CA ILE A 14 -6.84 6.35 3.11
C ILE A 14 -5.74 5.34 2.77
N ALA A 15 -5.77 4.83 1.54
CA ALA A 15 -4.67 4.09 0.95
C ALA A 15 -4.37 4.72 -0.41
N ASP A 16 -3.17 5.23 -0.59
CA ASP A 16 -2.62 5.62 -1.87
C ASP A 16 -1.17 5.14 -1.93
N ALA A 17 -0.85 4.29 -2.90
CA ALA A 17 0.46 3.68 -3.02
C ALA A 17 1.49 4.58 -3.73
N ALA A 18 1.09 5.77 -4.20
CA ALA A 18 1.94 6.82 -4.81
C ALA A 18 2.80 6.38 -6.02
N GLY A 19 2.39 5.33 -6.72
CA GLY A 19 3.02 4.86 -7.96
C GLY A 19 2.51 5.59 -9.23
N PRO A 20 3.02 5.21 -10.42
CA PRO A 20 3.97 4.13 -10.67
C PRO A 20 5.41 4.49 -10.29
N TYR A 21 6.20 3.46 -10.01
CA TYR A 21 7.62 3.57 -9.66
C TYR A 21 8.50 3.04 -10.79
N GLU A 22 9.61 3.71 -11.08
CA GLU A 22 10.58 3.24 -12.08
C GLU A 22 11.92 2.92 -11.42
N VAL A 23 12.48 1.76 -11.76
CA VAL A 23 13.75 1.27 -11.22
C VAL A 23 14.65 0.68 -12.30
N CYS A 24 15.96 0.89 -12.18
CA CYS A 24 16.93 0.30 -13.09
C CYS A 24 17.52 -0.96 -12.46
N GLY A 25 17.26 -2.13 -13.03
CA GLY A 25 17.80 -3.38 -12.50
C GLY A 25 17.17 -3.80 -11.17
N THR A 26 18.00 -4.34 -10.28
CA THR A 26 17.61 -4.81 -8.94
C THR A 26 17.92 -3.78 -7.84
N ASP A 27 18.10 -2.51 -8.22
CA ASP A 27 18.36 -1.46 -7.25
C ASP A 27 17.12 -1.25 -6.35
N PRO A 28 17.29 -0.89 -5.06
CA PRO A 28 16.16 -0.60 -4.19
C PRO A 28 15.37 0.62 -4.68
N VAL A 29 14.04 0.51 -4.76
CA VAL A 29 13.13 1.62 -5.05
C VAL A 29 12.48 2.12 -3.77
N THR A 30 12.39 3.44 -3.61
CA THR A 30 11.70 4.04 -2.45
C THR A 30 10.19 4.12 -2.73
N LEU A 31 9.40 3.55 -1.82
CA LEU A 31 7.95 3.59 -1.82
C LEU A 31 7.49 4.59 -0.75
N ASN A 32 6.44 5.35 -1.05
CA ASN A 32 5.86 6.29 -0.09
C ASN A 32 4.33 6.28 -0.21
N ALA A 33 3.68 5.34 0.46
CA ALA A 33 2.22 5.35 0.52
C ALA A 33 1.70 6.53 1.36
N THR A 34 0.63 7.16 0.89
CA THR A 34 -0.17 8.07 1.71
C THR A 34 -1.27 7.28 2.40
N THR A 35 -1.29 7.35 3.73
CA THR A 35 -2.28 6.65 4.54
C THR A 35 -2.56 7.38 5.85
N ASN A 36 -3.76 7.21 6.40
CA ASN A 36 -4.15 7.72 7.72
C ASN A 36 -4.21 6.63 8.79
N GLY A 37 -3.74 5.42 8.48
CA GLY A 37 -3.71 4.27 9.37
C GLY A 37 -2.45 3.42 9.18
N THR A 38 -2.33 2.35 9.96
CA THR A 38 -1.30 1.34 9.73
C THR A 38 -1.69 0.44 8.57
N GLY A 39 -0.72 -0.26 7.99
CA GLY A 39 -0.96 -1.16 6.87
C GLY A 39 0.23 -2.06 6.58
N GLU A 40 0.16 -2.75 5.46
CA GLU A 40 1.22 -3.65 5.00
C GLU A 40 1.36 -3.62 3.47
N TRP A 41 2.61 -3.54 3.01
CA TRP A 41 2.99 -3.73 1.63
C TRP A 41 3.03 -5.21 1.27
N THR A 42 2.42 -5.55 0.13
CA THR A 42 2.41 -6.90 -0.42
C THR A 42 2.66 -6.88 -1.93
N GLY A 43 3.02 -8.03 -2.50
CA GLY A 43 3.25 -8.18 -3.93
C GLY A 43 4.72 -8.29 -4.32
N GLY A 44 4.93 -8.68 -5.58
CA GLY A 44 6.24 -9.03 -6.12
C GLY A 44 6.95 -10.20 -5.42
N ALA A 45 8.13 -10.53 -5.92
CA ALA A 45 9.01 -11.60 -5.46
C ALA A 45 10.29 -11.06 -4.77
N GLY A 46 10.54 -9.75 -4.89
CA GLY A 46 11.57 -9.01 -4.16
C GLY A 46 11.31 -8.88 -2.65
N ILE A 47 12.09 -8.00 -2.01
CA ILE A 47 12.13 -7.84 -0.56
C ILE A 47 11.81 -6.38 -0.18
N PHE A 48 10.89 -6.19 0.75
CA PHE A 48 10.66 -4.91 1.43
C PHE A 48 11.63 -4.77 2.61
N ALA A 49 12.20 -3.57 2.82
CA ALA A 49 13.04 -3.30 3.99
C ALA A 49 12.23 -3.35 5.30
N ASP A 50 11.03 -2.78 5.26
CA ASP A 50 9.98 -2.94 6.26
C ASP A 50 8.63 -2.91 5.53
N ASN A 51 7.87 -4.00 5.55
CA ASN A 51 6.60 -4.04 4.85
C ASN A 51 5.47 -3.37 5.63
N ALA A 52 5.63 -3.09 6.92
CA ALA A 52 4.63 -2.39 7.74
C ALA A 52 4.81 -0.86 7.71
N ASP A 53 5.90 -0.37 7.15
CA ASP A 53 6.16 1.06 6.97
C ASP A 53 5.60 1.55 5.61
N PRO A 54 4.68 2.53 5.58
CA PRO A 54 4.23 3.14 4.32
C PRO A 54 5.38 3.79 3.53
N GLY A 55 6.45 4.24 4.20
CA GLY A 55 7.65 4.83 3.63
C GLY A 55 8.84 3.88 3.63
N THR A 56 8.80 2.83 2.81
CA THR A 56 9.81 1.76 2.79
C THR A 56 10.60 1.70 1.50
N THR A 57 11.56 0.77 1.41
CA THR A 57 12.20 0.42 0.13
C THR A 57 11.84 -0.99 -0.30
N TYR A 58 11.64 -1.17 -1.60
CA TYR A 58 11.45 -2.47 -2.23
C TYR A 58 12.65 -2.78 -3.12
N THR A 59 13.28 -3.92 -2.91
CA THR A 59 14.39 -4.41 -3.74
C THR A 59 13.87 -5.53 -4.65
N PRO A 60 13.70 -5.28 -5.96
CA PRO A 60 13.17 -6.29 -6.88
C PRO A 60 14.05 -7.53 -6.96
N ALA A 61 13.43 -8.69 -7.16
CA ALA A 61 14.15 -9.92 -7.44
C ALA A 61 14.67 -9.95 -8.88
N ALA A 62 15.76 -10.69 -9.13
CA ALA A 62 16.30 -10.84 -10.49
C ALA A 62 15.28 -11.46 -11.48
N SER A 63 14.30 -12.23 -10.98
CA SER A 63 13.21 -12.80 -11.79
C SER A 63 12.19 -11.77 -12.28
N GLU A 64 12.20 -10.57 -11.73
CA GLU A 64 11.24 -9.50 -12.04
C GLU A 64 11.81 -8.48 -13.04
N LEU A 65 13.09 -8.60 -13.39
CA LEU A 65 13.76 -7.72 -14.33
C LEU A 65 13.08 -7.75 -15.71
N GLY A 66 12.76 -6.55 -16.21
CA GLY A 66 12.07 -6.40 -17.50
C GLY A 66 10.59 -6.77 -17.47
N THR A 67 10.03 -7.04 -16.29
CA THR A 67 8.59 -7.22 -16.07
C THR A 67 8.00 -6.04 -15.29
N THR A 68 6.66 -5.96 -15.28
CA THR A 68 5.91 -5.08 -14.39
C THR A 68 5.62 -5.82 -13.09
N VAL A 69 5.94 -5.20 -11.96
CA VAL A 69 5.66 -5.71 -10.61
C VAL A 69 4.52 -4.91 -10.01
N THR A 70 3.50 -5.62 -9.50
CA THR A 70 2.39 -4.97 -8.79
C THR A 70 2.66 -5.01 -7.29
N LEU A 71 2.78 -3.83 -6.68
CA LEU A 71 2.95 -3.63 -5.24
C LEU A 71 1.67 -3.04 -4.67
N THR A 72 1.22 -3.55 -3.53
CA THR A 72 -0.08 -3.19 -2.95
C THR A 72 0.10 -2.75 -1.51
N TRP A 73 -0.44 -1.58 -1.15
CA TRP A 73 -0.55 -1.12 0.23
C TRP A 73 -1.95 -1.46 0.76
N ASN A 74 -2.01 -2.30 1.79
CA ASN A 74 -3.24 -2.69 2.46
C ASN A 74 -3.32 -2.00 3.82
N THR A 75 -4.29 -1.13 4.02
CA THR A 75 -4.50 -0.52 5.34
C THR A 75 -5.29 -1.46 6.26
N PHE A 76 -4.97 -1.41 7.54
CA PHE A 76 -5.81 -2.02 8.58
C PHE A 76 -7.03 -1.14 8.83
N ASP A 77 -8.14 -1.78 9.18
CA ASP A 77 -9.36 -1.08 9.53
C ASP A 77 -9.12 -0.11 10.71
N PRO A 78 -9.26 1.21 10.50
CA PRO A 78 -9.05 2.17 11.57
C PRO A 78 -10.11 2.09 12.68
N ASP A 79 -11.26 1.42 12.45
CA ASP A 79 -12.32 1.26 13.45
C ASP A 79 -12.26 -0.05 14.26
N GLY A 80 -11.31 -0.93 13.92
CA GLY A 80 -11.04 -2.17 14.63
C GLY A 80 -12.04 -3.28 14.31
N ALA A 81 -12.11 -4.32 15.15
CA ALA A 81 -13.18 -5.31 15.01
C ALA A 81 -14.49 -4.62 15.41
N GLY A 82 -15.28 -4.20 14.42
CA GLY A 82 -16.51 -3.42 14.62
C GLY A 82 -17.41 -3.96 15.75
N PRO A 83 -18.24 -3.12 16.37
CA PRO A 83 -18.91 -3.51 17.60
C PRO A 83 -19.89 -4.67 17.37
N SER A 84 -19.73 -5.75 18.12
CA SER A 84 -20.75 -6.81 18.24
C SER A 84 -21.90 -6.32 19.13
N LEU A 85 -22.63 -5.29 18.72
CA LEU A 85 -23.72 -4.72 19.51
C LEU A 85 -25.05 -4.84 18.78
N GLY A 86 -25.94 -5.59 19.41
CA GLY A 86 -27.29 -5.84 18.93
C GLY A 86 -28.11 -4.56 18.76
N LEU A 87 -28.80 -4.52 17.62
CA LEU A 87 -30.11 -3.89 17.40
C LEU A 87 -30.28 -2.44 17.88
N ARG A 88 -30.05 -1.49 16.97
CA ARG A 88 -31.02 -0.42 16.60
C ARG A 88 -30.50 0.34 15.36
N PRO A 89 -31.38 0.89 14.50
CA PRO A 89 -30.97 1.67 13.34
C PRO A 89 -30.54 3.08 13.79
N ALA A 90 -29.32 3.18 14.30
CA ALA A 90 -28.53 4.39 14.13
C ALA A 90 -27.72 4.15 12.84
N ASP A 91 -27.63 5.16 11.97
CA ASP A 91 -26.83 5.07 10.74
C ASP A 91 -25.36 4.81 11.12
N LEU A 92 -24.99 3.54 11.18
CA LEU A 92 -23.67 3.04 11.48
C LEU A 92 -22.89 3.06 10.18
N THR A 93 -22.01 4.04 10.03
CA THR A 93 -21.03 4.04 8.93
C THR A 93 -19.78 3.37 9.45
N ILE A 94 -19.62 2.08 9.14
CA ILE A 94 -18.42 1.29 9.43
C ILE A 94 -17.37 1.70 8.39
N SER A 95 -16.18 2.11 8.83
CA SER A 95 -15.05 2.31 7.92
C SER A 95 -14.52 0.93 7.55
N ILE A 96 -14.09 0.77 6.30
CA ILE A 96 -13.49 -0.49 5.84
C ILE A 96 -12.01 -0.27 5.56
N PRO A 97 -11.17 -1.31 5.61
CA PRO A 97 -9.80 -1.20 5.13
C PRO A 97 -9.78 -0.69 3.68
N ALA A 98 -8.90 0.27 3.41
CA ALA A 98 -8.62 0.76 2.07
C ALA A 98 -7.41 0.03 1.48
N THR A 99 -7.42 -0.15 0.15
CA THR A 99 -6.35 -0.81 -0.59
C THR A 99 -5.91 0.07 -1.74
N ALA A 100 -4.59 0.21 -1.93
CA ALA A 100 -4.01 0.91 -3.06
C ALA A 100 -2.99 0.08 -3.79
N ILE A 101 -2.95 0.26 -5.12
CA ILE A 101 -2.08 -0.49 -6.01
C ILE A 101 -1.09 0.49 -6.65
N ALA A 102 0.18 0.15 -6.60
CA ALA A 102 1.23 0.79 -7.37
C ALA A 102 1.86 -0.23 -8.33
N GLU A 103 2.18 0.24 -9.53
CA GLU A 103 2.98 -0.55 -10.47
C GLU A 103 4.43 -0.09 -10.41
N ALA A 104 5.32 -1.02 -10.09
CA ALA A 104 6.75 -0.85 -10.23
C ALA A 104 7.18 -1.39 -11.60
N ARG A 105 7.81 -0.54 -12.40
CA ARG A 105 8.31 -0.86 -13.73
C ARG A 105 9.84 -0.84 -13.72
N THR A 106 10.44 -1.93 -14.17
CA THR A 106 11.88 -1.93 -14.40
C THR A 106 12.17 -1.19 -15.72
N VAL A 107 12.84 -0.04 -15.65
CA VAL A 107 13.29 0.75 -16.81
C VAL A 107 14.81 0.73 -16.86
N CYS A 108 15.36 -0.22 -17.61
CA CYS A 108 16.74 -0.12 -18.08
C CYS A 108 16.71 0.41 -19.51
N ALA A 109 17.15 1.65 -19.74
CA ALA A 109 17.69 1.99 -21.04
C ALA A 109 19.06 1.30 -21.12
N ALA A 110 19.14 0.16 -21.80
CA ALA A 110 20.41 -0.18 -22.43
C ALA A 110 20.66 0.92 -23.47
N THR A 111 21.26 2.05 -23.07
CA THR A 111 22.05 2.81 -24.02
C THR A 111 23.17 1.87 -24.43
N VAL A 112 22.96 1.14 -25.52
CA VAL A 112 24.05 0.67 -26.35
C VAL A 112 24.42 1.90 -27.19
N PRO A 113 25.43 2.71 -26.86
CA PRO A 113 26.07 3.47 -27.90
C PRO A 113 26.72 2.44 -28.81
N ARG A 114 26.08 2.25 -29.96
CA ARG A 114 26.58 1.66 -31.19
C ARG A 114 28.12 1.73 -31.24
N ILE A 115 28.81 0.59 -31.38
CA ILE A 115 30.16 0.58 -31.93
C ILE A 115 30.04 1.21 -33.32
N SER A 116 30.55 2.43 -33.48
CA SER A 116 30.88 2.97 -34.80
C SER A 116 32.25 2.41 -35.17
N VAL A 117 32.27 1.79 -36.34
CA VAL A 117 33.39 1.14 -37.04
C VAL A 117 34.67 1.97 -37.01
#